data_AF-A1IG73-F1
#
_entry.id   AF-A1IG73-F1
#
_cell.length_a   1.000
_cell.length_b   1.000
_cell.length_c   1.000
_cell.angle_alpha   90.00
_cell.angle_beta   90.00
_cell.angle_gamma   90.00
#
_symmetry.space_group_name_H-M   'P 1'
#
loop_
_entity.id
_entity.type
_entity.pdbx_description
1 polymer ?
#
loop_
_entity_poly.entity_id
_entity_poly.type
_entity_poly.pdbx_seq_one_letter_code
_entity_poly.pdbx_strand_id
1 'polypeptide(L)'
;YQQTCQRLLTWINDPQLTFSARLLEQIKTYQGISALGDFYATAHAKQLAQQDFRFYDQATFEQEVAASVIKQHQIEQSDTLSFDDFLADYFADVDVEIPTLNN
;
A
#
# COMPACT_ATOMS: atom_id res chain seq x y z
N TYR A 1 -17.94 -17.94 -7.07
CA TYR A 1 -18.82 -16.84 -6.61
C TYR A 1 -19.89 -17.30 -5.61
N GLN A 2 -20.79 -18.22 -5.97
CA GLN A 2 -21.90 -18.65 -5.08
C GLN A 2 -21.46 -19.10 -3.67
N GLN A 3 -20.39 -19.89 -3.56
CA GLN A 3 -19.83 -20.31 -2.27
C GLN A 3 -19.37 -19.13 -1.41
N THR A 4 -18.76 -18.11 -2.01
CA THR A 4 -18.36 -16.88 -1.30
C THR A 4 -19.57 -16.13 -0.79
N CYS A 5 -20.61 -15.98 -1.61
CA CYS A 5 -21.86 -15.33 -1.20
C CYS A 5 -22.51 -16.07 -0.03
N GLN A 6 -22.65 -17.40 -0.13
CA GLN A 6 -23.19 -18.22 0.94
C GLN A 6 -22.40 -18.06 2.24
N ARG A 7 -21.06 -18.09 2.17
CA ARG A 7 -20.18 -17.89 3.33
C ARG A 7 -20.33 -16.50 3.95
N LEU A 8 -20.35 -15.45 3.13
CA LEU A 8 -20.40 -14.08 3.66
C LEU A 8 -21.78 -13.73 4.21
N LEU A 9 -22.86 -14.32 3.68
CA LEU A 9 -24.20 -14.16 4.24
C LEU A 9 -24.31 -14.67 5.68
N THR A 10 -23.55 -15.71 6.07
CA THR A 10 -23.59 -16.19 7.46
C THR A 10 -23.02 -15.16 8.43
N TRP A 11 -22.17 -14.23 7.98
CA TRP A 11 -21.54 -13.21 8.83
C TRP A 11 -22.52 -12.12 9.27
N ILE A 12 -23.67 -12.00 8.59
CA ILE A 12 -24.75 -11.11 9.01
C ILE A 12 -25.39 -11.62 10.31
N ASN A 13 -25.60 -12.93 10.39
CA ASN A 13 -26.22 -13.58 11.55
C ASN A 13 -25.19 -13.89 12.65
N ASP A 14 -23.92 -14.08 12.28
CA ASP A 14 -22.80 -14.26 13.21
C ASP A 14 -21.69 -13.23 12.93
N PRO A 15 -21.76 -12.03 13.56
CA PRO A 15 -20.79 -10.97 13.33
C PRO A 15 -19.38 -11.31 13.85
N GLN A 16 -19.21 -12.34 14.68
CA GLN A 16 -17.87 -12.80 15.11
C GLN A 16 -17.05 -13.37 13.96
N LEU A 17 -17.69 -13.73 12.85
CA LEU A 17 -17.01 -14.18 11.63
C LEU A 17 -16.37 -13.03 10.84
N THR A 18 -16.80 -11.79 11.08
CA THR A 18 -16.26 -10.61 10.39
C THR A 18 -14.78 -10.42 10.70
N PHE A 19 -14.04 -9.86 9.75
CA PHE A 19 -12.60 -9.63 9.95
C PHE A 19 -12.32 -8.65 11.10
N SER A 20 -13.17 -7.64 11.31
CA SER A 20 -13.01 -6.70 12.41
C SER A 20 -13.20 -7.36 13.78
N ALA A 21 -14.22 -8.21 13.95
CA ALA A 21 -14.42 -8.95 15.20
C ALA A 21 -13.27 -9.93 15.48
N ARG A 22 -12.84 -10.68 14.46
CA ARG A 22 -11.70 -11.61 14.58
C ARG A 22 -10.40 -10.89 14.90
N LEU A 23 -10.15 -9.75 14.25
CA LEU A 23 -8.98 -8.93 14.52
C LEU A 23 -9.01 -8.40 15.96
N LEU A 24 -10.16 -7.93 16.44
CA LEU A 24 -10.31 -7.46 17.81
C LEU A 24 -10.02 -8.57 18.85
N GLU A 25 -10.52 -9.78 18.63
CA GLU A 25 -10.22 -10.93 19.51
C GLU A 25 -8.73 -11.29 19.50
N GLN A 26 -8.07 -11.20 18.35
CA GLN A 26 -6.63 -11.39 18.26
C GLN A 26 -5.86 -10.28 18.97
N ILE A 27 -6.27 -9.02 18.85
CA ILE A 27 -5.66 -7.90 19.58
C ILE A 27 -5.74 -8.15 21.08
N LYS A 28 -6.88 -8.63 21.59
CA LYS A 28 -7.04 -9.00 23.00
C LYS A 28 -6.09 -10.14 23.39
N THR A 29 -5.99 -11.17 22.56
CA THR A 29 -5.14 -12.36 22.80
C THR A 29 -3.65 -12.00 22.84
N TYR A 30 -3.20 -11.16 21.90
CA TYR A 30 -1.81 -10.70 21.80
C TYR A 30 -1.52 -9.49 22.70
N GLN A 31 -2.49 -9.07 23.52
CA GLN A 31 -2.37 -7.97 24.48
C GLN A 31 -1.99 -6.63 23.84
N GLY A 32 -2.45 -6.37 22.62
CA GLY A 32 -2.23 -5.10 21.94
C GLY A 32 -2.10 -5.21 20.43
N ILE A 33 -2.41 -4.10 19.75
CA ILE A 33 -2.34 -4.02 18.29
C ILE A 33 -0.89 -4.10 17.79
N SER A 34 0.07 -3.48 18.50
CA SER A 34 1.48 -3.52 18.12
C SER A 34 2.04 -4.93 18.18
N ALA A 35 1.79 -5.67 19.28
CA ALA A 35 2.25 -7.05 19.43
C ALA A 35 1.66 -7.99 18.36
N LEU A 36 0.38 -7.81 18.02
CA LEU A 36 -0.24 -8.55 16.93
C LEU A 36 0.37 -8.18 15.57
N GLY A 37 0.60 -6.89 15.33
CA GLY A 37 1.23 -6.37 14.12
C GLY A 37 2.63 -6.95 13.92
N ASP A 38 3.47 -6.90 14.95
CA ASP A 38 4.83 -7.43 14.92
C ASP A 38 4.85 -8.94 14.66
N PHE A 39 3.92 -9.68 15.27
CA PHE A 39 3.76 -11.11 15.03
C PHE A 39 3.47 -11.40 13.55
N TYR A 40 2.48 -10.71 12.96
CA TYR A 40 2.12 -10.92 11.57
C TYR A 40 3.19 -10.42 10.60
N ALA A 41 3.79 -9.26 10.86
CA ALA A 41 4.87 -8.71 10.04
C ALA A 41 6.06 -9.68 9.97
N THR A 42 6.47 -10.23 11.12
CA THR A 42 7.57 -11.19 11.20
C THR A 42 7.22 -12.49 10.46
N ALA A 43 6.01 -13.03 10.68
CA ALA A 43 5.56 -14.26 10.04
C ALA A 43 5.47 -14.11 8.51
N HIS A 44 4.89 -13.01 8.03
CA HIS A 44 4.76 -12.73 6.60
C HIS A 44 6.10 -12.45 5.94
N ALA A 45 6.99 -11.68 6.57
CA ALA A 45 8.34 -11.45 6.05
C ALA A 45 9.09 -12.77 5.86
N LYS A 46 9.05 -13.65 6.87
CA LYS A 46 9.66 -14.99 6.79
C LYS A 46 9.05 -15.83 5.67
N GLN A 47 7.72 -15.86 5.56
CA GLN A 47 7.03 -16.64 4.53
C GLN A 47 7.37 -16.13 3.12
N LEU A 48 7.29 -14.81 2.90
CA LEU A 48 7.53 -14.20 1.59
C LEU A 48 8.99 -14.35 1.15
N ALA A 49 9.95 -14.23 2.06
CA ALA A 49 11.37 -14.43 1.76
C ALA A 49 11.70 -15.87 1.33
N GLN A 50 10.87 -16.84 1.70
CA GLN A 50 11.04 -18.26 1.33
C GLN A 50 10.22 -18.67 0.11
N GLN A 51 9.36 -17.79 -0.41
CA GLN A 51 8.51 -18.12 -1.55
C GLN A 51 9.27 -17.94 -2.86
N ASP A 52 9.25 -18.98 -3.68
CA ASP A 52 9.74 -18.90 -5.03
C ASP A 52 8.88 -17.95 -5.88
N PHE A 53 9.55 -17.29 -6.81
CA PHE A 53 8.96 -16.52 -7.88
C PHE A 53 7.95 -17.35 -8.69
N ARG A 54 6.76 -16.79 -8.93
CA ARG A 54 5.68 -17.47 -9.68
C ARG A 54 5.47 -16.99 -11.11
N PHE A 55 5.78 -15.72 -11.38
CA PHE A 55 5.51 -15.08 -12.67
C PHE A 55 6.70 -14.28 -13.18
N TYR A 56 7.26 -13.41 -12.33
CA TYR A 56 8.50 -12.68 -12.60
C TYR A 56 9.66 -13.35 -11.90
N ASP A 57 10.84 -13.32 -12.51
CA ASP A 57 12.09 -13.76 -11.90
C ASP A 57 12.90 -12.57 -11.33
N GLN A 58 14.01 -12.89 -10.68
CA GLN A 58 14.91 -11.88 -10.12
C GLN A 58 15.44 -10.91 -11.18
N ALA A 59 15.82 -11.41 -12.36
CA ALA A 59 16.37 -10.57 -13.44
C ALA A 59 15.35 -9.53 -13.93
N THR A 60 14.07 -9.89 -13.99
CA THR A 60 12.98 -8.95 -14.34
C THR A 60 12.89 -7.81 -13.32
N PHE A 61 12.97 -8.12 -12.01
CA PHE A 61 12.97 -7.09 -10.97
C PHE A 61 14.21 -6.20 -11.04
N GLU A 62 15.40 -6.77 -11.24
CA GLU A 62 16.65 -6.01 -11.36
C GLU A 62 16.63 -5.07 -12.58
N GLN A 63 16.06 -5.52 -13.70
CA GLN A 63 15.86 -4.68 -14.87
C GLN A 63 14.95 -3.48 -14.57
N GLU A 64 13.84 -3.69 -13.86
CA GLU A 64 12.92 -2.60 -13.50
C GLU A 64 13.53 -1.63 -12.47
N VAL A 65 14.43 -2.09 -11.59
CA VAL A 65 15.21 -1.19 -10.72
C VAL A 65 16.01 -0.21 -11.57
N ALA A 66 16.78 -0.69 -12.55
CA ALA A 66 17.56 0.19 -13.42
C ALA A 66 16.66 1.09 -14.28
N ALA A 67 15.60 0.53 -14.86
CA ALA A 67 14.68 1.27 -15.72
C ALA A 67 13.93 2.38 -14.97
N SER A 68 13.50 2.14 -13.72
CA SER A 68 12.79 3.13 -12.90
C SER A 68 13.66 4.34 -12.57
N VAL A 69 14.94 4.13 -12.22
CA VAL A 69 15.91 5.22 -11.97
C VAL A 69 16.17 6.04 -13.23
N ILE A 70 16.33 5.39 -14.39
CA ILE A 70 16.50 6.09 -15.67
C ILE A 70 15.28 6.96 -15.97
N LYS A 71 14.07 6.40 -15.82
CA LYS A 71 12.82 7.14 -16.04
C LYS A 71 12.70 8.34 -15.09
N GLN A 72 13.05 8.16 -13.81
CA GLN A 72 13.08 9.27 -12.85
C GLN A 72 14.00 10.40 -13.33
N HIS A 73 15.25 10.09 -13.70
CA HIS A 73 16.18 11.12 -14.19
C HIS A 73 15.71 11.80 -15.47
N GLN A 74 15.07 11.06 -16.37
CA GLN A 74 14.49 11.65 -17.59
C GLN A 74 13.39 12.66 -17.26
N ILE A 75 12.54 12.37 -16.26
CA ILE A 75 11.51 13.30 -15.79
C ILE A 75 12.19 14.54 -15.19
N GLU A 76 13.10 14.34 -14.23
CA GLU A 76 13.82 15.45 -13.55
C GLU A 76 14.59 16.36 -14.53
N GLN A 77 15.18 15.79 -15.60
CA GLN A 77 15.87 16.55 -16.64
C GLN A 77 14.93 17.26 -17.62
N SER A 78 13.68 16.80 -17.69
CA SER A 78 12.64 17.38 -18.55
C SER A 78 11.80 18.43 -17.85
N ASP A 79 12.02 18.67 -16.55
CA ASP A 79 11.33 19.72 -15.79
C ASP A 79 11.67 21.10 -16.37
N THR A 80 10.62 21.82 -16.76
CA THR A 80 10.72 23.17 -17.34
C THR A 80 10.13 24.26 -16.45
N LEU A 81 9.39 23.85 -15.43
CA LEU A 81 8.75 24.72 -14.45
C LEU A 81 9.48 24.59 -13.10
N SER A 82 9.42 25.66 -12.30
CA SER A 82 9.71 25.50 -10.88
C SER A 82 8.63 24.62 -10.24
N PHE A 83 8.92 24.03 -9.08
CA PHE A 83 7.95 23.21 -8.38
C PHE A 83 6.68 24.01 -8.02
N ASP A 84 6.83 25.28 -7.62
CA ASP A 84 5.72 26.16 -7.29
C ASP A 84 4.84 26.48 -8.50
N ASP A 85 5.44 26.76 -9.66
CA ASP A 85 4.71 27.01 -10.91
C ASP A 85 3.96 25.76 -11.36
N PHE A 86 4.59 24.58 -11.26
CA PHE A 86 3.94 23.31 -11.53
C PHE A 86 2.72 23.08 -10.63
N LEU A 87 2.83 23.36 -9.32
CA LEU A 87 1.70 23.21 -8.40
C LEU A 87 0.57 24.21 -8.71
N ALA A 88 0.91 25.46 -9.06
CA ALA A 88 -0.06 26.46 -9.46
C ALA A 88 -0.87 26.01 -10.69
N ASP A 89 -0.19 25.47 -11.70
CA ASP A 89 -0.83 24.92 -12.90
C ASP A 89 -1.64 23.65 -12.58
N TYR A 90 -1.10 22.74 -11.76
CA TYR A 90 -1.74 21.47 -11.43
C TYR A 90 -3.07 21.65 -10.68
N PHE A 91 -3.17 22.67 -9.83
CA PHE A 91 -4.38 22.98 -9.06
C PHE A 91 -5.23 24.09 -9.68
N ALA A 92 -4.93 24.57 -10.89
CA ALA A 92 -5.63 25.71 -11.50
C ALA A 92 -7.16 25.52 -11.62
N ASP A 93 -7.63 24.28 -11.77
CA ASP A 93 -9.05 23.93 -11.89
C ASP A 93 -9.73 23.55 -10.56
N VAL A 94 -9.04 23.74 -9.43
CA VAL A 94 -9.53 23.40 -8.09
C VAL A 94 -9.44 24.65 -7.22
N ASP A 95 -10.52 25.02 -6.52
CA ASP A 95 -10.53 26.10 -5.52
C ASP A 95 -9.69 25.67 -4.28
N VAL A 96 -8.38 25.57 -4.45
CA VAL A 96 -7.41 25.20 -3.42
C VAL A 96 -6.51 26.40 -3.18
N GLU A 97 -6.57 26.97 -1.98
CA GLU A 97 -5.55 27.91 -1.51
C GLU A 97 -4.21 27.18 -1.47
N ILE A 98 -3.29 27.54 -2.38
CA ILE A 98 -1.91 27.04 -2.33
C ILE A 98 -1.18 27.84 -1.22
N PRO A 99 -0.73 27.19 -0.13
CA PRO A 99 0.00 27.87 0.91
C PRO A 99 1.34 28.38 0.34
N THR A 100 1.55 29.68 0.37
CA THR A 100 2.84 30.27 -0.03
C THR A 100 3.92 29.82 0.94
N LEU A 101 4.91 29.08 0.44
CA LEU A 101 6.13 28.77 1.19
C LEU A 101 6.93 30.07 1.35
N ASN A 102 6.88 30.67 2.53
CA ASN A 102 7.75 31.80 2.87
C ASN A 102 9.20 31.28 2.98
N ASN A 103 10.07 31.80 2.11
CA ASN A 103 11.53 31.67 2.22
C ASN A 103 12.08 32.35 3.49
#